data_AF-B6XBV8-F1
#
_entry.id   AF-B6XBV8-F1
#
_cell.length_a   1.000
_cell.length_b   1.000
_cell.length_c   1.000
_cell.angle_alpha   90.00
_cell.angle_beta   90.00
_cell.angle_gamma   90.00
#
_symmetry.space_group_name_H-M   'P 1'
#
loop_
_entity.id
_entity.type
_entity.pdbx_description
1 polymer ?
#
loop_
_entity_poly.entity_id
_entity_poly.type
_entity_poly.pdbx_seq_one_letter_code
_entity_poly.pdbx_strand_id
1 'polypeptide(L)'
;MVTVDELMKEAVTYRHFMNATGGGVTASGGEAILQADFVRDWFRACKKENIHTCLDTNGFVRRYDPVIDELMDVTDLVMLDLKQLDDEIHQKLVGVSNHRTLEFARYLAKRNQKTWIRYVVVPGWSDDDHSVHMLGEFVKDMDNIEKIELLPYHELGKHKWETMGEEYKLDGVRPPSKEVMERVKSILESYGKKVMY
;
A
#
# COMPACT_ATOMS: atom_id res chain seq x y z
N MET A 1 10.32 -5.33 -22.62
CA MET A 1 10.73 -5.50 -21.20
C MET A 1 11.80 -4.47 -20.94
N VAL A 2 11.71 -3.74 -19.83
CA VAL A 2 12.71 -2.74 -19.44
C VAL A 2 13.77 -3.39 -18.56
N THR A 3 14.98 -2.88 -18.58
CA THR A 3 16.10 -3.30 -17.73
C THR A 3 16.30 -2.35 -16.55
N VAL A 4 17.00 -2.81 -15.51
CA VAL A 4 17.38 -1.94 -14.38
C VAL A 4 18.22 -0.76 -14.86
N ASP A 5 19.13 -0.98 -15.82
CA ASP A 5 19.97 0.09 -16.38
C ASP A 5 19.15 1.16 -17.10
N GLU A 6 18.09 0.78 -17.82
CA GLU A 6 17.17 1.71 -18.46
C GLU A 6 16.39 2.54 -17.43
N LEU A 7 15.86 1.90 -16.38
CA LEU A 7 15.18 2.61 -15.29
C LEU A 7 16.10 3.56 -14.54
N MET A 8 17.34 3.13 -14.27
CA MET A 8 18.31 3.96 -13.57
C MET A 8 18.73 5.16 -14.42
N LYS A 9 18.90 5.00 -15.73
CA LYS A 9 19.19 6.13 -16.64
C LYS A 9 18.13 7.21 -16.55
N GLU A 10 16.86 6.85 -16.40
CA GLU A 10 15.78 7.80 -16.22
C GLU A 10 15.75 8.38 -14.79
N ALA A 11 15.74 7.51 -13.77
CA ALA A 11 15.60 7.92 -12.37
C ALA A 11 16.68 8.90 -11.92
N VAL A 12 17.94 8.72 -12.33
CA VAL A 12 19.03 9.61 -11.91
C VAL A 12 18.90 11.02 -12.46
N THR A 13 18.17 11.24 -13.56
CA THR A 13 17.93 12.59 -14.10
C THR A 13 17.08 13.44 -13.16
N TYR A 14 16.28 12.81 -12.29
CA TYR A 14 15.41 13.45 -11.31
C TYR A 14 16.07 13.60 -9.91
N ARG A 15 17.37 13.30 -9.77
CA ARG A 15 18.07 13.30 -8.46
C ARG A 15 17.94 14.61 -7.70
N HIS A 16 18.03 15.75 -8.39
CA HIS A 16 17.90 17.06 -7.73
C HIS A 16 16.53 17.25 -7.08
N PHE A 17 15.46 16.77 -7.74
CA PHE A 17 14.11 16.83 -7.19
C PHE A 17 13.94 15.89 -5.99
N MET A 18 14.44 14.65 -6.11
CA MET A 18 14.40 13.67 -5.01
C MET A 18 15.14 14.21 -3.77
N ASN A 19 16.34 14.77 -3.94
CA ASN A 19 17.12 15.33 -2.84
C ASN A 19 16.45 16.56 -2.20
N ALA A 20 15.83 17.44 -3.01
CA ALA A 20 15.18 18.65 -2.51
C ALA A 20 13.91 18.35 -1.70
N THR A 21 13.20 17.28 -2.04
CA THR A 21 11.93 16.89 -1.40
C THR A 21 12.09 15.85 -0.29
N GLY A 22 13.29 15.25 -0.15
CA GLY A 22 13.48 14.04 0.66
C GLY A 22 12.78 12.81 0.06
N GLY A 23 12.47 12.87 -1.24
CA GLY A 23 11.80 11.79 -1.98
C GLY A 23 12.77 10.72 -2.49
N GLY A 24 12.29 9.94 -3.44
CA GLY A 24 13.02 8.81 -3.99
C GLY A 24 12.25 8.13 -5.11
N VAL A 25 12.46 6.82 -5.26
CA VAL A 25 11.70 5.98 -6.20
C VAL A 25 10.66 5.14 -5.46
N THR A 26 9.57 4.83 -6.16
CA THR A 26 8.51 3.94 -5.66
C THR A 26 8.21 2.85 -6.69
N ALA A 27 8.24 1.59 -6.26
CA ALA A 27 7.71 0.47 -7.05
C ALA A 27 6.23 0.26 -6.70
N SER A 28 5.33 0.43 -7.68
CA SER A 28 3.87 0.37 -7.50
C SER A 28 3.22 -0.30 -8.73
N GLY A 29 2.15 0.27 -9.29
CA GLY A 29 1.51 -0.16 -10.54
C GLY A 29 0.34 -1.09 -10.29
N GLY A 30 0.54 -2.40 -10.52
CA GLY A 30 -0.43 -3.44 -10.19
C GLY A 30 -0.08 -4.06 -8.85
N GLU A 31 0.83 -5.04 -8.88
CA GLU A 31 1.43 -5.59 -7.67
C GLU A 31 2.93 -5.82 -7.91
N ALA A 32 3.76 -4.95 -7.33
CA ALA A 32 5.20 -4.93 -7.56
C ALA A 32 5.90 -6.17 -6.98
N ILE A 33 5.37 -6.77 -5.91
CA ILE A 33 5.98 -7.95 -5.28
C ILE A 33 5.93 -9.20 -6.18
N LEU A 34 5.07 -9.21 -7.21
CA LEU A 34 5.05 -10.28 -8.22
C LEU A 34 6.32 -10.30 -9.08
N GLN A 35 7.08 -9.22 -9.10
CA GLN A 35 8.36 -9.09 -9.79
C GLN A 35 9.51 -8.82 -8.80
N ALA A 36 9.46 -9.47 -7.63
CA ALA A 36 10.36 -9.22 -6.50
C ALA A 36 11.85 -9.22 -6.87
N ASP A 37 12.31 -10.16 -7.71
CA ASP A 37 13.71 -10.19 -8.17
C ASP A 37 14.12 -8.92 -8.89
N PHE A 38 13.30 -8.44 -9.83
CA PHE A 38 13.57 -7.24 -10.60
C PHE A 38 13.51 -5.99 -9.71
N VAL A 39 12.50 -5.89 -8.84
CA VAL A 39 12.35 -4.74 -7.93
C VAL A 39 13.51 -4.69 -6.93
N ARG A 40 13.93 -5.84 -6.39
CA ARG A 40 15.11 -5.95 -5.53
C ARG A 40 16.34 -5.43 -6.24
N ASP A 41 16.58 -5.85 -7.48
CA ASP A 41 17.78 -5.45 -8.22
C ASP A 41 17.74 -3.97 -8.62
N TRP A 42 16.56 -3.44 -8.93
CA TRP A 42 16.36 -2.00 -9.12
C TRP A 42 16.63 -1.20 -7.84
N PHE A 43 16.07 -1.62 -6.71
CA PHE A 43 16.32 -0.97 -5.43
C PHE A 43 17.79 -1.07 -5.01
N ARG A 44 18.47 -2.19 -5.22
CA ARG A 44 19.93 -2.31 -5.04
C ARG A 44 20.69 -1.26 -5.85
N ALA A 45 20.28 -1.00 -7.10
CA ALA A 45 20.89 0.04 -7.91
C ALA A 45 20.59 1.45 -7.36
N CYS A 46 19.35 1.72 -6.94
CA CYS A 46 18.98 2.99 -6.27
C CYS A 46 19.79 3.22 -4.99
N LYS A 47 19.99 2.18 -4.17
CA LYS A 47 20.78 2.25 -2.93
C LYS A 47 22.24 2.63 -3.18
N LYS A 48 22.87 2.11 -4.25
CA LYS A 48 24.23 2.50 -4.64
C LYS A 48 24.34 3.99 -4.97
N GLU A 49 23.25 4.60 -5.40
CA GLU A 49 23.15 6.02 -5.72
C GLU A 49 22.59 6.88 -4.57
N ASN A 50 22.43 6.30 -3.37
CA ASN A 50 21.82 6.94 -2.19
C ASN A 50 20.40 7.48 -2.44
N ILE A 51 19.62 6.79 -3.27
CA ILE A 51 18.21 7.11 -3.54
C ILE A 51 17.32 6.34 -2.56
N HIS A 52 16.39 7.03 -1.91
CA HIS A 52 15.38 6.41 -1.06
C HIS A 52 14.45 5.50 -1.87
N THR A 53 14.07 4.37 -1.31
CA THR A 53 13.31 3.30 -1.98
C THR A 53 12.00 3.01 -1.25
N CYS A 54 10.89 3.06 -1.97
CA CYS A 54 9.59 2.75 -1.43
C CYS A 54 8.90 1.61 -2.20
N LEU A 55 8.42 0.60 -1.49
CA LEU A 55 7.58 -0.45 -2.06
C LEU A 55 6.11 -0.16 -1.76
N ASP A 56 5.29 0.03 -2.79
CA ASP A 56 3.85 0.17 -2.71
C ASP A 56 3.17 -1.14 -3.14
N THR A 57 2.49 -1.81 -2.21
CA THR A 57 2.07 -3.21 -2.39
C THR A 57 0.78 -3.51 -1.63
N ASN A 58 -0.01 -4.44 -2.18
CA ASN A 58 -1.12 -5.08 -1.48
C ASN A 58 -0.69 -6.23 -0.55
N GLY A 59 0.60 -6.57 -0.52
CA GLY A 59 1.15 -7.59 0.37
C GLY A 59 0.67 -9.01 0.10
N PHE A 60 0.10 -9.30 -1.07
CA PHE A 60 -0.42 -10.63 -1.42
C PHE A 60 0.71 -11.62 -1.79
N VAL A 61 1.61 -11.85 -0.84
CA VAL A 61 2.78 -12.72 -0.99
C VAL A 61 2.35 -14.18 -0.99
N ARG A 62 2.70 -14.88 -2.08
CA ARG A 62 2.32 -16.29 -2.25
C ARG A 62 3.27 -17.26 -1.52
N ARG A 63 4.55 -16.92 -1.50
CA ARG A 63 5.64 -17.69 -0.87
C ARG A 63 6.67 -16.73 -0.30
N TYR A 64 7.20 -17.05 0.87
CA TYR A 64 8.27 -16.32 1.52
C TYR A 64 9.61 -16.95 1.14
N ASP A 65 9.96 -16.82 -0.14
CA ASP A 65 11.26 -17.22 -0.64
C ASP A 65 12.32 -16.16 -0.25
N PRO A 66 13.64 -16.48 -0.25
CA PRO A 66 14.68 -15.55 0.21
C PRO A 66 14.67 -14.18 -0.48
N VAL A 67 14.18 -14.10 -1.71
CA VAL A 67 14.02 -12.83 -2.44
C VAL A 67 13.15 -11.81 -1.72
N ILE A 68 12.17 -12.26 -0.91
CA ILE A 68 11.31 -11.35 -0.14
C ILE A 68 12.12 -10.69 0.98
N ASP A 69 12.94 -11.45 1.70
CA ASP A 69 13.85 -10.88 2.70
C ASP A 69 14.85 -9.92 2.03
N GLU A 70 15.46 -10.33 0.92
CA GLU A 70 16.42 -9.50 0.18
C GLU A 70 15.81 -8.20 -0.36
N LEU A 71 14.55 -8.23 -0.81
CA LEU A 71 13.81 -7.05 -1.24
C LEU A 71 13.57 -6.11 -0.05
N MET A 72 13.17 -6.63 1.11
CA MET A 72 12.97 -5.82 2.31
C MET A 72 14.27 -5.16 2.78
N ASP A 73 15.40 -5.88 2.72
CA ASP A 73 16.71 -5.36 3.12
C ASP A 73 17.14 -4.12 2.30
N VAL A 74 16.61 -3.96 1.08
CA VAL A 74 16.89 -2.82 0.20
C VAL A 74 15.70 -1.88 0.03
N THR A 75 14.67 -2.00 0.87
CA THR A 75 13.49 -1.13 0.89
C THR A 75 13.52 -0.23 2.12
N ASP A 76 13.45 1.09 1.95
CA ASP A 76 13.40 2.04 3.09
C ASP A 76 12.02 2.14 3.72
N LEU A 77 10.97 2.06 2.89
CA LEU A 77 9.58 2.24 3.30
C LEU A 77 8.68 1.27 2.54
N VAL A 78 7.81 0.57 3.26
CA VAL A 78 6.70 -0.16 2.65
C VAL A 78 5.41 0.64 2.82
N MET A 79 4.74 0.96 1.73
CA MET A 79 3.34 1.38 1.73
C MET A 79 2.48 0.14 1.53
N LEU A 80 1.78 -0.29 2.58
CA LEU A 80 0.96 -1.50 2.57
C LEU A 80 -0.51 -1.15 2.55
N ASP A 81 -1.22 -1.60 1.51
CA ASP A 81 -2.67 -1.54 1.44
C ASP A 81 -3.31 -2.60 2.34
N LEU A 82 -4.05 -2.16 3.36
CA LEU A 82 -5.02 -3.01 4.07
C LEU A 82 -6.41 -2.61 3.60
N LYS A 83 -7.05 -3.43 2.77
CA LYS A 83 -8.28 -3.02 2.06
C LYS A 83 -9.56 -3.30 2.86
N GLN A 84 -9.54 -4.37 3.66
CA GLN A 84 -10.61 -4.81 4.54
C GLN A 84 -10.08 -5.91 5.48
N LEU A 85 -10.38 -5.84 6.77
CA LEU A 85 -10.05 -6.87 7.77
C LEU A 85 -11.14 -7.94 7.92
N ASP A 86 -12.40 -7.60 7.67
CA ASP A 86 -13.47 -8.56 7.44
C ASP A 86 -13.18 -9.34 6.16
N ASP A 87 -12.85 -10.62 6.29
CA ASP A 87 -12.46 -11.44 5.14
C ASP A 87 -13.64 -11.67 4.19
N GLU A 88 -14.88 -11.71 4.66
CA GLU A 88 -16.05 -11.88 3.80
C GLU A 88 -16.29 -10.64 2.94
N ILE A 89 -16.16 -9.45 3.51
CA ILE A 89 -16.24 -8.19 2.75
C ILE A 89 -15.03 -8.06 1.83
N HIS A 90 -13.83 -8.41 2.29
CA HIS A 90 -12.62 -8.39 1.47
C HIS A 90 -12.76 -9.29 0.23
N GLN A 91 -13.27 -10.51 0.39
CA GLN A 91 -13.50 -11.42 -0.73
C GLN A 91 -14.49 -10.85 -1.75
N LYS A 92 -15.53 -10.14 -1.30
CA LYS A 92 -16.50 -9.49 -2.20
C LYS A 92 -15.91 -8.27 -2.92
N LEU A 93 -15.11 -7.47 -2.21
CA LEU A 93 -14.51 -6.23 -2.72
C LEU A 93 -13.31 -6.48 -3.63
N VAL A 94 -12.41 -7.37 -3.20
CA VAL A 94 -11.09 -7.62 -3.83
C VAL A 94 -11.06 -8.91 -4.63
N GLY A 95 -11.92 -9.88 -4.32
CA GLY A 95 -12.01 -11.17 -5.02
C GLY A 95 -11.16 -12.29 -4.41
N VAL A 96 -10.42 -12.03 -3.32
CA VAL A 96 -9.57 -13.01 -2.62
C VAL A 96 -9.64 -12.79 -1.11
N SER A 97 -9.21 -13.79 -0.33
CA SER A 97 -9.06 -13.63 1.12
C SER A 97 -7.89 -12.69 1.47
N ASN A 98 -8.04 -11.92 2.55
CA ASN A 98 -7.02 -11.00 3.08
C ASN A 98 -5.90 -11.70 3.85
N HIS A 99 -6.01 -13.01 4.13
CA HIS A 99 -5.09 -13.71 5.05
C HIS A 99 -3.62 -13.54 4.68
N ARG A 100 -3.26 -13.61 3.39
CA ARG A 100 -1.87 -13.44 2.94
C ARG A 100 -1.34 -12.03 3.20
N THR A 101 -2.17 -11.02 2.96
CA THR A 101 -1.83 -9.63 3.24
C THR A 101 -1.65 -9.40 4.74
N LEU A 102 -2.49 -10.01 5.59
CA LEU A 102 -2.35 -9.90 7.04
C LEU A 102 -1.14 -10.67 7.59
N GLU A 103 -0.80 -11.81 6.97
CA GLU A 103 0.48 -12.49 7.22
C GLU A 103 1.66 -11.60 6.84
N PHE A 104 1.59 -10.90 5.72
CA PHE A 104 2.64 -9.99 5.28
C PHE A 104 2.80 -8.79 6.21
N ALA A 105 1.69 -8.18 6.67
CA ALA A 105 1.73 -7.12 7.68
C ALA A 105 2.44 -7.59 8.96
N ARG A 106 2.12 -8.79 9.45
CA ARG A 106 2.79 -9.39 10.62
C ARG A 106 4.26 -9.68 10.36
N TYR A 107 4.62 -10.11 9.15
CA TYR A 107 6.01 -10.30 8.74
C TYR A 107 6.80 -8.99 8.77
N LEU A 108 6.24 -7.89 8.23
CA LEU A 108 6.85 -6.56 8.29
C LEU A 108 7.04 -6.08 9.73
N ALA A 109 6.02 -6.28 10.58
CA ALA A 109 6.09 -5.93 12.00
C ALA A 109 7.19 -6.70 12.74
N LYS A 110 7.30 -8.02 12.52
CA LYS A 110 8.35 -8.86 13.10
C LYS A 110 9.76 -8.41 12.70
N ARG A 111 9.92 -7.89 11.47
CA ARG A 111 11.19 -7.34 10.96
C ARG A 111 11.46 -5.91 11.39
N ASN A 112 10.51 -5.28 12.09
CA ASN A 112 10.52 -3.84 12.37
C ASN A 112 10.71 -2.99 11.09
N GLN A 113 10.11 -3.44 9.97
CA GLN A 113 10.23 -2.77 8.69
C GLN A 113 9.37 -1.50 8.69
N LYS A 114 9.97 -0.33 8.45
CA LYS A 114 9.22 0.94 8.40
C LYS A 114 8.08 0.84 7.39
N THR A 115 6.86 1.07 7.87
CA THR A 115 5.64 0.87 7.10
C THR A 115 4.68 2.04 7.23
N TRP A 116 4.02 2.41 6.14
CA TRP A 116 2.80 3.21 6.14
C TRP A 116 1.64 2.30 5.74
N ILE A 117 0.56 2.33 6.50
CA ILE A 117 -0.67 1.65 6.09
C ILE A 117 -1.48 2.59 5.20
N ARG A 118 -2.00 2.09 4.09
CA ARG A 118 -2.94 2.79 3.23
C ARG A 118 -4.31 2.13 3.36
N TYR A 119 -5.32 2.93 3.67
CA TYR A 119 -6.69 2.47 3.84
C TYR A 119 -7.63 3.29 2.97
N VAL A 120 -8.19 2.66 1.93
CA VAL A 120 -9.17 3.30 1.04
C VAL A 120 -10.54 3.22 1.68
N VAL A 121 -11.14 4.38 1.94
CA VAL A 121 -12.49 4.50 2.52
C VAL A 121 -13.51 4.55 1.37
N VAL A 122 -14.25 3.46 1.21
CA VAL A 122 -15.26 3.27 0.18
C VAL A 122 -16.62 3.14 0.88
N PRO A 123 -17.58 4.06 0.60
CA PRO A 123 -18.91 3.99 1.21
C PRO A 123 -19.62 2.66 0.98
N GLY A 124 -20.08 2.03 2.07
CA GLY A 124 -20.75 0.73 2.09
C GLY A 124 -19.82 -0.48 2.11
N TRP A 125 -18.50 -0.29 2.15
CA TRP A 125 -17.51 -1.39 2.07
C TRP A 125 -16.42 -1.32 3.13
N SER A 126 -15.92 -0.14 3.43
CA SER A 126 -14.79 0.06 4.35
C SER A 126 -14.94 1.31 5.23
N ASP A 127 -16.10 1.96 5.20
CA ASP A 127 -16.39 3.16 5.99
C ASP A 127 -17.17 2.87 7.28
N ASP A 128 -17.61 1.63 7.51
CA ASP A 128 -18.32 1.26 8.73
C ASP A 128 -17.37 1.17 9.94
N ASP A 129 -17.88 1.53 11.11
CA ASP A 129 -17.07 1.63 12.32
C ASP A 129 -16.48 0.27 12.74
N HIS A 130 -17.19 -0.85 12.50
CA HIS A 130 -16.70 -2.18 12.85
C HIS A 130 -15.42 -2.52 12.08
N SER A 131 -15.41 -2.31 10.77
CA SER A 131 -14.24 -2.50 9.91
C SER A 131 -13.07 -1.61 10.30
N VAL A 132 -13.35 -0.35 10.65
CA VAL A 132 -12.32 0.61 11.08
C VAL A 132 -11.73 0.21 12.43
N HIS A 133 -12.56 -0.24 13.37
CA HIS A 133 -12.08 -0.79 14.65
C HIS A 133 -11.24 -2.06 14.44
N MET A 134 -11.64 -2.96 13.54
CA MET A 134 -10.81 -4.14 13.23
C MET A 134 -9.44 -3.77 12.66
N LEU A 135 -9.37 -2.75 11.79
CA LEU A 135 -8.09 -2.21 11.33
C LEU A 135 -7.26 -1.69 12.50
N GLY A 136 -7.86 -0.83 13.33
CA GLY A 136 -7.21 -0.24 14.51
C GLY A 136 -6.66 -1.30 15.46
N GLU A 137 -7.48 -2.28 15.83
CA GLU A 137 -7.10 -3.40 16.69
C GLU A 137 -5.96 -4.24 16.08
N PHE A 138 -6.00 -4.49 14.77
CA PHE A 138 -4.99 -5.29 14.09
C PHE A 138 -3.61 -4.61 14.12
N VAL A 139 -3.57 -3.28 13.92
CA VAL A 139 -2.31 -2.54 13.79
C VAL A 139 -1.78 -1.97 15.10
N LYS A 140 -2.59 -1.92 16.18
CA LYS A 140 -2.25 -1.19 17.42
C LYS A 140 -0.85 -1.53 17.98
N ASP A 141 -0.49 -2.82 18.01
CA ASP A 141 0.77 -3.31 18.59
C ASP A 141 1.93 -3.38 17.57
N MET A 142 1.72 -2.88 16.35
CA MET A 142 2.75 -2.85 15.30
C MET A 142 3.49 -1.50 15.33
N ASP A 143 4.60 -1.43 16.06
CA ASP A 143 5.41 -0.21 16.28
C ASP A 143 6.15 0.28 15.02
N ASN A 144 6.34 -0.61 14.04
CA ASN A 144 6.98 -0.30 12.78
C ASN A 144 6.11 0.56 11.84
N ILE A 145 4.83 0.74 12.17
CA ILE A 145 3.89 1.56 11.41
C ILE A 145 4.05 3.02 11.81
N GLU A 146 4.59 3.84 10.92
CA GLU A 146 4.84 5.27 11.16
C GLU A 146 3.55 6.11 11.07
N LYS A 147 2.63 5.71 10.18
CA LYS A 147 1.31 6.35 10.01
C LYS A 147 0.33 5.48 9.23
N ILE A 148 -0.95 5.83 9.34
CA ILE A 148 -2.03 5.37 8.47
C ILE A 148 -2.44 6.53 7.56
N GLU A 149 -2.45 6.31 6.26
CA GLU A 149 -2.95 7.24 5.25
C GLU A 149 -4.35 6.80 4.81
N LEU A 150 -5.34 7.66 5.06
CA LEU A 150 -6.70 7.47 4.61
C LEU A 150 -6.87 8.05 3.21
N LEU A 151 -7.41 7.24 2.30
CA LEU A 151 -7.66 7.64 0.93
C LEU A 151 -9.17 7.63 0.67
N PRO A 152 -9.80 8.77 0.38
CA PRO A 152 -11.20 8.77 0.00
C PRO A 152 -11.34 8.09 -1.37
N TYR A 153 -12.31 7.18 -1.49
CA TYR A 153 -12.66 6.59 -2.78
C TYR A 153 -12.96 7.68 -3.83
N HIS A 154 -12.53 7.42 -5.07
CA HIS A 154 -12.86 8.23 -6.23
C HIS A 154 -13.16 7.35 -7.44
N GLU A 155 -14.00 7.83 -8.36
CA GLU A 155 -14.37 7.10 -9.59
C GLU A 155 -13.31 7.15 -10.70
N LEU A 156 -12.10 7.68 -10.43
CA LEU A 156 -11.03 7.72 -11.43
C LEU A 156 -10.67 6.31 -11.89
N GLY A 157 -10.63 6.11 -13.20
CA GLY A 157 -10.32 4.82 -13.83
C GLY A 157 -11.53 4.03 -14.31
N LYS A 158 -12.77 4.47 -14.03
CA LYS A 158 -14.00 3.86 -14.57
C LYS A 158 -13.95 3.66 -16.10
N HIS A 159 -13.45 4.64 -16.84
CA HIS A 159 -13.28 4.56 -18.30
C HIS A 159 -12.39 3.38 -18.77
N LYS A 160 -11.47 2.87 -17.93
CA LYS A 160 -10.66 1.69 -18.29
C LYS A 160 -11.52 0.42 -18.33
N TRP A 161 -12.47 0.27 -17.40
CA TRP A 161 -13.44 -0.83 -17.39
C TRP A 161 -14.33 -0.78 -18.63
N GLU A 162 -14.89 0.40 -18.92
CA GLU A 162 -15.72 0.63 -20.11
C GLU A 162 -14.96 0.30 -21.40
N THR A 163 -13.69 0.71 -21.50
CA THR A 163 -12.84 0.41 -22.66
C THR A 163 -12.56 -1.09 -22.83
N MET A 164 -12.46 -1.83 -21.74
CA MET A 164 -12.29 -3.29 -21.76
C MET A 164 -13.61 -4.06 -21.94
N GLY A 165 -14.76 -3.36 -21.96
CA GLY A 165 -16.07 -4.00 -22.00
C GLY A 165 -16.45 -4.72 -20.71
N GLU A 166 -15.86 -4.32 -19.58
CA GLU A 166 -16.11 -4.90 -18.26
C GLU A 166 -17.05 -4.03 -17.42
N GLU A 167 -17.82 -4.67 -16.54
CA GLU A 167 -18.74 -3.99 -15.63
C GLU A 167 -17.99 -3.37 -14.45
N TYR A 168 -18.17 -2.06 -14.23
CA TYR A 168 -17.65 -1.36 -13.06
C TYR A 168 -18.60 -1.51 -11.86
N LYS A 169 -18.28 -2.41 -10.94
CA LYS A 169 -19.16 -2.78 -9.81
C LYS A 169 -19.39 -1.70 -8.76
N LEU A 170 -18.60 -0.62 -8.77
CA LEU A 170 -18.76 0.52 -7.88
C LEU A 170 -19.50 1.69 -8.55
N ASP A 171 -20.18 1.43 -9.67
CA ASP A 171 -20.96 2.47 -10.33
C ASP A 171 -22.05 3.04 -9.39
N GLY A 172 -22.18 4.36 -9.37
CA GLY A 172 -23.09 5.08 -8.48
C GLY A 172 -22.61 5.25 -7.03
N VAL A 173 -21.51 4.59 -6.62
CA VAL A 173 -20.85 4.88 -5.33
C VAL A 173 -20.16 6.23 -5.44
N ARG A 174 -20.46 7.15 -4.52
CA ARG A 174 -19.82 8.48 -4.46
C ARG A 174 -18.65 8.51 -3.49
N PRO A 175 -17.71 9.45 -3.60
CA PRO A 175 -16.69 9.68 -2.57
C PRO A 175 -17.31 9.86 -1.17
N PRO A 176 -16.64 9.37 -0.10
CA PRO A 176 -17.11 9.57 1.26
C PRO A 176 -17.14 11.06 1.62
N SER A 177 -18.06 11.45 2.50
CA SER A 177 -18.11 12.84 2.99
C SER A 177 -16.93 13.14 3.91
N LYS A 178 -16.64 14.42 4.12
CA LYS A 178 -15.60 14.83 5.07
C LYS A 178 -15.89 14.32 6.49
N GLU A 179 -17.16 14.33 6.90
CA GLU A 179 -17.57 13.81 8.22
C GLU A 179 -17.26 12.32 8.37
N VAL A 180 -17.46 11.51 7.31
CA VAL A 180 -17.08 10.10 7.31
C VAL A 180 -15.57 9.94 7.48
N MET A 181 -14.78 10.71 6.73
CA MET A 181 -13.32 10.64 6.80
C MET A 181 -12.77 11.04 8.19
N GLU A 182 -13.30 12.11 8.78
CA GLU A 182 -12.93 12.53 10.14
C GLU A 182 -13.36 11.51 11.21
N ARG A 183 -14.51 10.84 11.03
CA ARG A 183 -14.94 9.75 11.91
C ARG A 183 -13.96 8.57 11.86
N VAL A 184 -13.65 8.08 10.65
CA VAL A 184 -12.70 6.98 10.43
C VAL A 184 -11.34 7.32 11.04
N LYS A 185 -10.86 8.55 10.79
CA LYS A 185 -9.63 9.07 11.38
C LYS A 185 -9.66 9.02 12.90
N SER A 186 -10.71 9.56 13.52
CA SER A 186 -10.84 9.63 14.98
C SER A 186 -10.82 8.24 15.63
N ILE A 187 -11.48 7.25 15.00
CA ILE A 187 -11.47 5.86 15.49
C ILE A 187 -10.04 5.31 15.47
N LEU A 188 -9.32 5.45 14.35
CA LEU A 188 -7.96 4.91 14.23
C LEU A 188 -6.95 5.65 15.13
N GLU A 189 -7.11 6.95 15.35
CA GLU A 189 -6.30 7.71 16.29
C GLU A 189 -6.50 7.24 17.74
N SER A 190 -7.68 6.72 18.10
CA SER A 190 -7.95 6.15 19.43
C SER A 190 -7.10 4.90 19.75
N TYR A 191 -6.54 4.27 18.72
CA TYR A 191 -5.56 3.16 18.83
C TYR A 191 -4.11 3.63 18.94
N GLY A 192 -3.86 4.92 19.14
CA GLY A 192 -2.52 5.48 19.29
C GLY A 192 -1.73 5.56 17.99
N LYS A 193 -2.39 5.47 16.83
CA LYS A 193 -1.76 5.61 15.51
C LYS A 193 -1.84 7.04 15.02
N LYS A 194 -0.79 7.50 14.35
CA LYS A 194 -0.81 8.75 13.58
C LYS A 194 -1.61 8.52 12.31
N VAL A 195 -2.67 9.28 12.10
CA VAL A 195 -3.55 9.15 10.93
C VAL A 195 -3.52 10.44 10.11
N MET A 196 -3.38 10.31 8.80
CA MET A 196 -3.40 11.45 7.86
C MET A 196 -4.50 11.27 6.83
N TYR A 197 -5.22 12.35 6.55
CA TYR A 197 -6.27 12.50 5.55
C TYR A 197 -6.19 13.93 5.01
#